data_AF-A0A1T4WXZ0-F1
#
_entry.id   AF-A0A1T4WXZ0-F1
#
_cell.length_a   1.000
_cell.length_b   1.000
_cell.length_c   1.000
_cell.angle_alpha   90.00
_cell.angle_beta   90.00
_cell.angle_gamma   90.00
#
_symmetry.space_group_name_H-M   'P 1'
#
loop_
_entity.id
_entity.type
_entity.pdbx_description
1 polymer ?
#
loop_
_entity_poly.entity_id
_entity_poly.type
_entity_poly.pdbx_seq_one_letter_code
_entity_poly.pdbx_strand_id
1 'polypeptide(L)'
;MVQIEYDARFVVLFVCTGNICRSPLAEQLFRIQTKPLQGLISTSSAGTYARPGEAMTEQAAELSRLYGGDPSQHRASEVTTARIKAANLVVTMSREHRADIVSLVPRASRKTFTLREFDRLIGTYRELEPGAWAAPRDASPTELDYFVRAVASVRGFSAVAVSPADDDIVDPYRRGQEVYDEAGRLISRSIARLVEAITSVTSSGFAGRRDEASQIGRIILDQGRSAQQPRGNDD
;
A
#
# COMPACT_ATOMS: atom_id res chain seq x y z
N MET A 1 -11.54 -0.69 36.42
CA MET A 1 -10.86 -1.70 35.60
C MET A 1 -10.87 -1.21 34.17
N VAL A 2 -9.75 -0.70 33.67
CA VAL A 2 -9.61 -0.34 32.26
C VAL A 2 -9.11 -1.60 31.56
N GLN A 3 -9.98 -2.26 30.80
CA GLN A 3 -9.55 -3.28 29.85
C GLN A 3 -8.65 -2.56 28.84
N ILE A 4 -7.33 -2.76 28.97
CA ILE A 4 -6.40 -2.43 27.91
C ILE A 4 -6.64 -3.48 26.82
N GLU A 5 -7.45 -3.14 25.83
CA GLU A 5 -7.35 -3.79 24.52
C GLU A 5 -5.94 -3.50 24.02
N TYR A 6 -5.03 -4.45 24.19
CA TYR A 6 -3.84 -4.51 23.35
C TYR A 6 -4.38 -4.58 21.93
N ASP A 7 -4.18 -3.52 21.15
CA ASP A 7 -4.58 -3.50 19.75
C ASP A 7 -3.67 -4.49 19.01
N ALA A 8 -4.04 -5.77 19.09
CA ALA A 8 -3.37 -6.93 18.52
C ALA A 8 -3.63 -6.99 17.02
N ARG A 9 -3.54 -5.85 16.34
CA ARG A 9 -3.69 -5.72 14.89
C ARG A 9 -2.35 -5.46 14.24
N PHE A 10 -2.21 -5.97 13.03
CA PHE A 10 -1.09 -5.68 12.16
C PHE A 10 -1.24 -4.26 11.58
N VAL A 11 -0.29 -3.38 11.87
CA VAL A 11 -0.36 -1.96 11.52
C VAL A 11 0.45 -1.67 10.25
N VAL A 12 -0.20 -1.15 9.21
CA VAL A 12 0.42 -0.70 7.96
C VAL A 12 0.44 0.82 7.88
N LEU A 13 1.62 1.41 7.72
CA LEU A 13 1.82 2.86 7.59
C LEU A 13 2.28 3.23 6.19
N PHE A 14 1.48 4.02 5.47
CA PHE A 14 1.85 4.56 4.16
C PHE A 14 2.50 5.94 4.29
N VAL A 15 3.62 6.21 3.61
CA VAL A 15 4.38 7.46 3.76
C VAL A 15 4.72 8.08 2.41
N CYS A 16 4.45 9.38 2.26
CA CYS A 16 4.97 10.20 1.16
C CYS A 16 5.55 11.53 1.69
N THR A 17 5.70 12.57 0.86
CA THR A 17 6.18 13.88 1.32
C THR A 17 5.10 14.62 2.12
N GLY A 18 4.04 15.09 1.44
CA GLY A 18 3.05 16.00 2.04
C GLY A 18 1.83 15.32 2.67
N ASN A 19 1.66 14.00 2.50
CA ASN A 19 0.45 13.26 2.89
C ASN A 19 -0.86 13.78 2.29
N ILE A 20 -0.82 14.31 1.05
CA ILE A 20 -2.01 14.87 0.36
C ILE A 20 -2.26 14.27 -1.03
N CYS A 21 -1.37 13.41 -1.55
CA CYS A 21 -1.54 12.76 -2.86
C CYS A 21 -1.34 11.23 -2.77
N ARG A 22 -0.08 10.77 -2.77
CA ARG A 22 0.29 9.35 -2.95
C ARG A 22 -0.04 8.45 -1.75
N SER A 23 0.46 8.78 -0.55
CA SER A 23 0.22 7.95 0.65
C SER A 23 -1.26 7.89 1.09
N PRO A 24 -2.07 8.97 1.05
CA PRO A 24 -3.49 8.83 1.39
C PRO A 24 -4.28 8.04 0.34
N LEU A 25 -3.89 8.10 -0.94
CA LEU A 25 -4.48 7.27 -1.98
C LEU A 25 -4.18 5.79 -1.69
N ALA A 26 -2.90 5.44 -1.49
CA ALA A 26 -2.48 4.08 -1.16
C ALA A 26 -3.20 3.51 0.07
N GLU A 27 -3.33 4.29 1.14
CA GLU A 27 -4.05 3.90 2.35
C GLU A 27 -5.53 3.61 2.09
N GLN A 28 -6.25 4.47 1.37
CA GLN A 28 -7.66 4.29 1.10
C GLN A 28 -7.92 3.03 0.26
N LEU A 29 -7.13 2.84 -0.80
CA LEU A 29 -7.24 1.66 -1.66
C LEU A 29 -6.95 0.39 -0.86
N PHE A 30 -5.92 0.42 -0.01
CA PHE A 30 -5.60 -0.70 0.86
C PHE A 30 -6.73 -1.00 1.84
N ARG A 31 -7.21 0.02 2.56
CA ARG A 31 -8.29 -0.08 3.56
C ARG A 31 -9.55 -0.72 2.98
N ILE A 32 -9.95 -0.32 1.78
CA ILE A 32 -11.14 -0.86 1.11
C ILE A 32 -10.96 -2.33 0.77
N GLN A 33 -9.82 -2.66 0.16
CA GLN A 33 -9.54 -4.03 -0.28
C GLN A 33 -9.28 -4.97 0.92
N THR A 34 -8.82 -4.45 2.06
CA THR A 34 -8.66 -5.21 3.31
C THR A 34 -9.83 -5.07 4.28
N LYS A 35 -10.99 -4.54 3.86
CA LYS A 35 -12.19 -4.42 4.71
C LYS A 35 -12.58 -5.74 5.39
N PRO A 36 -12.51 -6.93 4.73
CA PRO A 36 -12.76 -8.21 5.39
C PRO A 36 -11.78 -8.55 6.53
N LEU A 37 -10.62 -7.88 6.57
CA LEU A 37 -9.55 -8.08 7.55
C LEU A 37 -9.46 -6.92 8.56
N GLN A 38 -10.46 -6.05 8.67
CA GLN A 38 -10.41 -4.85 9.54
C GLN A 38 -10.23 -5.14 11.04
N GLY A 39 -10.60 -6.35 11.49
CA GLY A 39 -10.35 -6.82 12.86
C GLY A 39 -8.91 -7.29 13.09
N LEU A 40 -8.15 -7.52 12.01
CA LEU A 40 -6.77 -8.01 12.03
C LEU A 40 -5.77 -6.93 11.60
N ILE A 41 -6.16 -6.04 10.69
CA ILE A 41 -5.28 -5.07 10.05
C ILE A 41 -5.79 -3.66 10.36
N SER A 42 -4.86 -2.80 10.78
CA SER A 42 -5.07 -1.37 10.88
C SER A 42 -4.16 -0.65 9.89
N THR A 43 -4.64 0.44 9.30
CA THR A 43 -3.87 1.23 8.34
C THR A 43 -4.00 2.72 8.60
N SER A 44 -2.94 3.46 8.29
CA SER A 44 -2.90 4.93 8.29
C SER A 44 -1.88 5.43 7.28
N SER A 45 -1.95 6.72 6.92
CA SER A 45 -0.94 7.40 6.12
C SER A 45 -0.33 8.61 6.83
N ALA A 46 0.89 8.96 6.43
CA ALA A 46 1.65 10.09 6.95
C ALA A 46 2.52 10.74 5.86
N GLY A 47 3.15 11.86 6.22
CA GLY A 47 4.11 12.56 5.35
C GLY A 47 5.39 12.93 6.09
N THR A 48 6.53 12.89 5.41
CA THR A 48 7.83 13.34 5.95
C THR A 48 7.90 14.85 6.15
N TYR A 49 7.10 15.60 5.38
CA TYR A 49 6.93 17.04 5.45
C TYR A 49 5.45 17.42 5.23
N ALA A 50 4.57 16.80 6.01
CA ALA A 50 3.13 17.05 5.93
C ALA A 50 2.76 18.37 6.61
N ARG A 51 1.69 19.00 6.12
CA ARG A 51 1.03 20.10 6.81
C ARG A 51 -0.22 19.56 7.50
N PRO A 52 -0.22 19.42 8.83
CA PRO A 52 -1.32 18.75 9.53
C PRO A 52 -2.68 19.38 9.23
N GLY A 53 -3.67 18.52 8.94
CA GLY A 53 -5.04 18.95 8.67
C GLY A 53 -5.36 19.27 7.22
N GLU A 54 -4.38 19.34 6.32
CA GLU A 54 -4.67 19.53 4.88
C GLU A 54 -5.44 18.33 4.31
N ALA A 55 -6.42 18.61 3.45
CA ALA A 55 -7.12 17.57 2.69
C ALA A 55 -6.23 17.05 1.55
N MET A 56 -6.67 15.98 0.89
CA MET A 56 -6.03 15.56 -0.36
C MET A 56 -6.16 16.67 -1.42
N THR A 57 -5.19 16.75 -2.33
CA THR A 57 -5.36 17.57 -3.55
C THR A 57 -6.55 17.08 -4.36
N GLU A 58 -7.28 17.97 -5.03
CA GLU A 58 -8.51 17.60 -5.75
C GLU A 58 -8.30 16.43 -6.71
N GLN A 59 -7.25 16.46 -7.54
CA GLN A 59 -6.96 15.37 -8.48
C GLN A 59 -6.72 14.02 -7.78
N ALA A 60 -6.08 14.03 -6.61
CA ALA A 60 -5.88 12.80 -5.83
C ALA A 60 -7.18 12.33 -5.16
N ALA A 61 -8.04 13.27 -4.74
CA ALA A 61 -9.36 12.97 -4.20
C ALA A 61 -10.29 12.38 -5.27
N GLU A 62 -10.26 12.92 -6.49
CA GLU A 62 -10.95 12.38 -7.66
C GLU A 62 -10.49 10.97 -8.00
N LEU A 63 -9.17 10.73 -8.06
CA LEU A 63 -8.62 9.38 -8.24
C LEU A 63 -9.03 8.44 -7.11
N SER A 64 -9.04 8.92 -5.86
CA SER A 64 -9.52 8.12 -4.74
C SER A 64 -10.96 7.66 -4.96
N ARG A 65 -11.87 8.60 -5.28
CA ARG A 65 -13.27 8.29 -5.61
C ARG A 65 -13.40 7.34 -6.80
N LEU A 66 -12.61 7.54 -7.85
CA LEU A 66 -12.58 6.68 -9.04
C LEU A 66 -12.22 5.23 -8.69
N TYR A 67 -11.28 5.03 -7.76
CA TYR A 67 -10.88 3.71 -7.27
C TYR A 67 -11.77 3.17 -6.13
N GLY A 68 -12.88 3.83 -5.82
CA GLY A 68 -13.85 3.42 -4.79
C GLY A 68 -13.54 3.92 -3.37
N GLY A 69 -12.54 4.79 -3.23
CA GLY A 69 -12.11 5.51 -2.03
C GLY A 69 -13.10 6.57 -1.52
N ASP A 70 -12.90 6.98 -0.27
CA ASP A 70 -13.57 8.15 0.34
C ASP A 70 -12.54 9.11 0.94
N PRO A 71 -12.20 10.21 0.24
CA PRO A 71 -11.20 11.16 0.69
C PRO A 71 -11.72 12.14 1.76
N SER A 72 -13.03 12.14 2.08
CA SER A 72 -13.67 13.18 2.90
C SER A 72 -13.09 13.30 4.31
N GLN A 73 -12.69 12.18 4.89
CA GLN A 73 -12.13 12.08 6.24
C GLN A 73 -10.61 12.18 6.28
N HIS A 74 -9.93 12.17 5.13
CA HIS A 74 -8.48 12.24 5.10
C HIS A 74 -8.00 13.60 5.61
N ARG A 75 -7.05 13.59 6.54
CA ARG A 75 -6.34 14.77 7.00
C ARG A 75 -4.86 14.46 7.05
N ALA A 76 -4.07 15.28 6.38
CA ALA A 76 -2.64 15.15 6.36
C ALA A 76 -2.08 15.15 7.79
N SER A 77 -1.08 14.32 8.02
CA SER A 77 -0.42 14.17 9.32
C SER A 77 1.06 13.86 9.14
N GLU A 78 1.89 14.38 10.03
CA GLU A 78 3.33 14.13 10.00
C GLU A 78 3.65 12.69 10.42
N VAL A 79 4.70 12.16 9.82
CA VAL A 79 5.30 10.91 10.28
C VAL A 79 6.11 11.17 11.54
N THR A 80 5.93 10.31 12.54
CA THR A 80 6.64 10.43 13.81
C THR A 80 7.32 9.12 14.17
N THR A 81 8.37 9.19 14.98
CA THR A 81 9.06 8.01 15.53
C THR A 81 8.10 7.04 16.21
N ALA A 82 7.07 7.54 16.89
CA ALA A 82 6.06 6.71 17.55
C ALA A 82 5.25 5.90 16.51
N ARG A 83 4.79 6.52 15.43
CA ARG A 83 4.06 5.84 14.35
C ARG A 83 4.93 4.82 13.62
N ILE A 84 6.20 5.15 13.35
CA ILE A 84 7.16 4.22 12.74
C ILE A 84 7.42 3.00 13.62
N LYS A 85 7.55 3.22 14.94
CA LYS A 85 7.77 2.13 15.90
C LYS A 85 6.53 1.24 16.00
N ALA A 86 5.34 1.82 16.03
CA ALA A 86 4.07 1.08 16.11
C ALA A 86 3.72 0.28 14.85
N ALA A 87 4.14 0.73 13.66
CA ALA A 87 3.86 0.03 12.41
C ALA A 87 4.57 -1.33 12.31
N ASN A 88 3.88 -2.39 11.89
CA ASN A 88 4.49 -3.67 11.53
C ASN A 88 5.10 -3.62 10.12
N LEU A 89 4.51 -2.83 9.23
CA LEU A 89 4.97 -2.57 7.88
C LEU A 89 4.89 -1.07 7.56
N VAL A 90 5.99 -0.49 7.08
CA VAL A 90 6.02 0.89 6.57
C VAL A 90 6.22 0.83 5.05
N VAL A 91 5.27 1.40 4.31
CA VAL A 91 5.28 1.44 2.85
C VAL A 91 5.45 2.88 2.40
N THR A 92 6.56 3.15 1.75
CA THR A 92 6.96 4.48 1.31
C THR A 92 6.70 4.66 -0.19
N MET A 93 6.44 5.89 -0.63
CA MET A 93 6.19 6.18 -2.04
C MET A 93 7.47 6.42 -2.84
N SER A 94 8.60 6.63 -2.17
CA SER A 94 9.91 6.76 -2.80
C SER A 94 11.04 6.27 -1.88
N ARG A 95 12.21 6.04 -2.46
CA ARG A 95 13.44 5.68 -1.72
C ARG A 95 13.92 6.81 -0.81
N GLU A 96 13.68 8.07 -1.17
CA GLU A 96 13.96 9.22 -0.31
C GLU A 96 13.13 9.13 0.97
N HIS A 97 11.82 8.88 0.86
CA HIS A 97 10.97 8.66 2.02
C HIS A 97 11.45 7.46 2.86
N ARG A 98 11.88 6.37 2.22
CA ARG A 98 12.48 5.23 2.94
C ARG A 98 13.75 5.64 3.68
N ALA A 99 14.60 6.45 3.08
CA ALA A 99 15.81 6.97 3.72
C ALA A 99 15.45 7.84 4.95
N ASP A 100 14.45 8.72 4.84
CA ASP A 100 13.96 9.54 5.96
C ASP A 100 13.49 8.67 7.13
N ILE A 101 12.69 7.63 6.86
CA ILE A 101 12.19 6.70 7.88
C ILE A 101 13.35 5.97 8.57
N VAL A 102 14.35 5.50 7.81
CA VAL A 102 15.50 4.79 8.35
C VAL A 102 16.43 5.72 9.12
N SER A 103 16.56 6.98 8.70
CA SER A 103 17.31 8.02 9.43
C SER A 103 16.67 8.31 10.80
N LEU A 104 15.34 8.40 10.87
CA LEU A 104 14.61 8.61 12.12
C LEU A 104 14.63 7.36 13.03
N VAL A 105 14.47 6.16 12.43
CA VAL A 105 14.42 4.89 13.16
C VAL A 105 15.23 3.82 12.40
N PRO A 106 16.54 3.67 12.65
CA PRO A 106 17.39 2.75 11.89
C PRO A 106 16.92 1.29 11.89
N ARG A 107 16.34 0.83 13.00
CA ARG A 107 15.77 -0.53 13.12
C ARG A 107 14.55 -0.77 12.23
N ALA A 108 13.88 0.28 11.75
CA ALA A 108 12.73 0.17 10.86
C ALA A 108 13.12 -0.26 9.44
N SER A 109 14.39 -0.23 9.07
CA SER A 109 14.91 -0.71 7.77
C SER A 109 14.41 -2.11 7.39
N ARG A 110 14.22 -3.01 8.38
CA ARG A 110 13.74 -4.39 8.19
C ARG A 110 12.26 -4.48 7.78
N LYS A 111 11.48 -3.44 8.07
CA LYS A 111 10.03 -3.37 7.85
C LYS A 111 9.62 -2.17 6.98
N THR A 112 10.59 -1.50 6.34
CA THR A 112 10.35 -0.32 5.50
C THR A 112 10.77 -0.61 4.07
N PHE A 113 9.83 -0.45 3.15
CA PHE A 113 9.99 -0.71 1.72
C PHE A 113 9.38 0.44 0.93
N THR A 114 9.83 0.67 -0.30
CA THR A 114 8.97 1.42 -1.21
C THR A 114 7.82 0.52 -1.68
N LEU A 115 6.71 1.10 -2.10
CA LEU A 115 5.54 0.34 -2.54
C LEU A 115 5.88 -0.61 -3.71
N ARG A 116 6.65 -0.12 -4.70
CA ARG A 116 7.04 -0.91 -5.86
C ARG A 116 8.15 -1.91 -5.55
N GLU A 117 9.07 -1.58 -4.65
CA GLU A 117 10.05 -2.54 -4.13
C GLU A 117 9.32 -3.72 -3.48
N PHE A 118 8.35 -3.45 -2.60
CA PHE A 118 7.64 -4.51 -1.88
C PHE A 118 6.82 -5.40 -2.83
N ASP A 119 6.12 -4.82 -3.81
CA ASP A 119 5.43 -5.55 -4.88
C ASP A 119 6.39 -6.50 -5.63
N ARG A 120 7.55 -5.98 -6.07
CA ARG A 120 8.57 -6.79 -6.74
C ARG A 120 9.09 -7.94 -5.87
N LEU A 121 9.38 -7.67 -4.59
CA LEU A 121 9.86 -8.69 -3.66
C LEU A 121 8.81 -9.76 -3.36
N ILE A 122 7.52 -9.39 -3.30
CA ILE A 122 6.42 -10.37 -3.22
C ILE A 122 6.47 -11.32 -4.42
N GLY A 123 6.65 -10.78 -5.64
CA GLY A 123 6.81 -11.59 -6.85
C GLY A 123 7.98 -12.57 -6.75
N THR A 124 9.17 -12.09 -6.38
CA THR A 124 10.35 -12.95 -6.18
C THR A 124 10.12 -14.01 -5.10
N TYR A 125 9.52 -13.64 -3.96
CA TYR A 125 9.24 -14.59 -2.89
C TYR A 125 8.28 -15.70 -3.36
N ARG A 126 7.28 -15.38 -4.20
CA ARG A 126 6.36 -16.37 -4.81
C ARG A 126 7.07 -17.36 -5.71
N GLU A 127 8.06 -16.91 -6.46
CA GLU A 127 8.84 -17.76 -7.36
C GLU A 127 9.77 -18.71 -6.60
N LEU A 128 10.43 -18.21 -5.54
CA LEU A 128 11.37 -18.98 -4.74
C LEU A 128 10.68 -19.97 -3.79
N GLU A 129 9.52 -19.61 -3.26
CA GLU A 129 8.77 -20.40 -2.30
C GLU A 129 7.33 -20.68 -2.76
N PRO A 130 7.09 -21.44 -3.87
CA PRO A 130 5.74 -21.69 -4.38
C PRO A 130 4.79 -22.33 -3.35
N GLY A 131 5.34 -23.11 -2.42
CA GLY A 131 4.60 -23.76 -1.34
C GLY A 131 4.21 -22.84 -0.17
N ALA A 132 4.85 -21.67 -0.01
CA ALA A 132 4.55 -20.74 1.08
C ALA A 132 3.13 -20.15 0.99
N TRP A 133 2.50 -20.24 -0.18
CA TRP A 133 1.13 -19.82 -0.47
C TRP A 133 0.11 -20.97 -0.51
N ALA A 134 0.56 -22.22 -0.41
CA ALA A 134 -0.25 -23.41 -0.74
C ALA A 134 -1.15 -23.88 0.41
N ALA A 135 -0.88 -23.47 1.65
CA ALA A 135 -1.69 -23.83 2.80
C ALA A 135 -2.10 -22.56 3.55
N PRO A 136 -3.41 -22.29 3.63
CA PRO A 136 -3.91 -21.31 4.54
C PRO A 136 -3.39 -21.42 5.97
N ARG A 137 -3.06 -20.28 6.58
CA ARG A 137 -2.68 -20.18 7.99
C ARG A 137 -3.76 -19.42 8.75
N ASP A 138 -3.86 -19.66 10.05
CA ASP A 138 -4.73 -18.87 10.92
C ASP A 138 -4.31 -17.40 10.85
N ALA A 139 -5.26 -16.56 10.42
CA ALA A 139 -5.02 -15.15 10.21
C ALA A 139 -4.67 -14.47 11.55
N SER A 140 -3.38 -14.22 11.77
CA SER A 140 -2.88 -13.55 12.97
C SER A 140 -1.88 -12.46 12.61
N PRO A 141 -1.70 -11.44 13.48
CA PRO A 141 -0.69 -10.41 13.26
C PRO A 141 0.71 -11.01 13.17
N THR A 142 0.97 -12.09 13.92
CA THR A 142 2.25 -12.82 13.91
C THR A 142 2.56 -13.42 12.54
N GLU A 143 1.57 -14.02 11.87
CA GLU A 143 1.76 -14.58 10.52
C GLU A 143 2.02 -13.48 9.49
N LEU A 144 1.36 -12.32 9.62
CA LEU A 144 1.64 -11.16 8.78
C LEU A 144 3.05 -10.60 9.03
N ASP A 145 3.50 -10.56 10.29
CA ASP A 145 4.86 -10.20 10.66
C ASP A 145 5.89 -11.16 10.04
N TYR A 146 5.62 -12.46 10.08
CA TYR A 146 6.44 -13.49 9.44
C TYR A 146 6.50 -13.28 7.92
N PHE A 147 5.35 -13.04 7.29
CA PHE A 147 5.27 -12.76 5.86
C PHE A 147 6.16 -11.56 5.46
N VAL A 148 6.11 -10.45 6.20
CA VAL A 148 6.97 -9.29 5.92
C VAL A 148 8.45 -9.66 6.03
N ARG A 149 8.84 -10.45 7.04
CA ARG A 149 10.24 -10.90 7.20
C ARG A 149 10.68 -11.85 6.10
N ALA A 150 9.80 -12.73 5.63
CA ALA A 150 10.07 -13.63 4.53
C ALA A 150 10.22 -12.88 3.19
N VAL A 151 9.35 -11.91 2.90
CA VAL A 151 9.53 -11.03 1.75
C VAL A 151 10.81 -10.18 1.89
N ALA A 152 11.18 -9.77 3.10
CA ALA A 152 12.43 -9.06 3.33
C ALA A 152 13.68 -9.92 3.06
N SER A 153 13.63 -11.23 3.33
CA SER A 153 14.79 -12.12 3.19
C SER A 153 15.19 -12.33 1.73
N VAL A 154 14.25 -12.18 0.79
CA VAL A 154 14.52 -12.31 -0.65
C VAL A 154 15.08 -11.05 -1.30
N ARG A 155 15.31 -9.95 -0.54
CA ARG A 155 15.93 -8.72 -1.07
C ARG A 155 17.24 -8.96 -1.81
N GLY A 156 18.07 -9.90 -1.33
CA GLY A 156 19.36 -10.23 -1.95
C GLY A 156 19.26 -11.13 -3.19
N PHE A 157 18.09 -11.70 -3.46
CA PHE A 157 17.86 -12.63 -4.58
C PHE A 157 16.96 -12.04 -5.68
N SER A 158 16.25 -10.97 -5.37
CA SER A 158 15.41 -10.30 -6.36
C SER A 158 16.27 -9.61 -7.40
N ALA A 159 15.90 -9.76 -8.68
CA ALA A 159 16.51 -9.00 -9.76
C ALA A 159 16.48 -7.51 -9.37
N VAL A 160 17.66 -6.88 -9.39
CA VAL A 160 17.77 -5.44 -9.16
C VAL A 160 16.88 -4.74 -10.18
N ALA A 161 16.06 -3.80 -9.71
CA ALA A 161 15.27 -2.98 -10.62
C ALA A 161 16.18 -2.40 -11.72
N VAL A 162 15.73 -2.44 -12.98
CA VAL A 162 16.56 -2.03 -14.15
C VAL A 162 17.14 -0.63 -13.93
N SER A 163 16.34 0.25 -13.31
CA SER A 163 16.80 1.44 -12.62
C SER A 163 16.32 1.43 -11.17
N PRO A 164 17.15 1.87 -10.20
CA PRO A 164 16.70 2.13 -8.84
C PRO A 164 15.47 3.07 -8.76
N ALA A 165 15.25 3.94 -9.75
CA ALA A 165 14.06 4.81 -9.83
C ALA A 165 12.77 4.05 -10.13
N ASP A 166 12.85 2.81 -10.64
CA ASP A 166 11.67 1.99 -10.90
C ASP A 166 10.99 1.53 -9.60
N ASP A 167 11.64 1.69 -8.45
CA ASP A 167 11.04 1.41 -7.15
C ASP A 167 10.25 2.63 -6.59
N ASP A 168 10.27 3.78 -7.26
CA ASP A 168 9.57 5.00 -6.85
C ASP A 168 8.19 5.13 -7.52
N ILE A 169 7.23 5.73 -6.78
CA ILE A 169 5.99 6.27 -7.33
C ILE A 169 6.25 7.73 -7.67
N VAL A 170 6.08 8.07 -8.96
CA VAL A 170 6.23 9.43 -9.49
C VAL A 170 5.45 10.44 -8.62
N ASP A 171 6.06 11.58 -8.30
CA ASP A 171 5.40 12.62 -7.49
C ASP A 171 4.48 13.48 -8.36
N PRO A 172 3.14 13.41 -8.18
CA PRO A 172 2.22 14.17 -9.02
C PRO A 172 1.99 15.60 -8.52
N TYR A 173 2.48 15.97 -7.33
CA TYR A 173 2.16 17.26 -6.73
C TYR A 173 2.57 18.44 -7.63
N ARG A 174 1.61 19.32 -7.97
CA ARG A 174 1.77 20.46 -8.89
C ARG A 174 2.16 20.07 -10.33
N ARG A 175 1.86 18.84 -10.74
CA ARG A 175 2.04 18.33 -12.11
C ARG A 175 0.69 18.22 -12.83
N GLY A 176 0.73 17.92 -14.12
CA GLY A 176 -0.47 17.70 -14.92
C GLY A 176 -1.20 16.41 -14.53
N GLN A 177 -2.44 16.27 -15.00
CA GLN A 177 -3.32 15.15 -14.70
C GLN A 177 -2.69 13.81 -15.12
N GLU A 178 -1.92 13.79 -16.20
CA GLU A 178 -1.21 12.60 -16.69
C GLU A 178 -0.28 11.98 -15.64
N VAL A 179 0.37 12.81 -14.82
CA VAL A 179 1.27 12.34 -13.75
C VAL A 179 0.47 11.82 -12.55
N TYR A 180 -0.70 12.42 -12.26
CA TYR A 180 -1.64 11.90 -11.27
C TYR A 180 -2.15 10.52 -11.68
N ASP A 181 -2.57 10.36 -12.94
CA ASP A 181 -3.08 9.11 -13.48
C ASP A 181 -2.01 8.02 -13.48
N GLU A 182 -0.77 8.35 -13.84
CA GLU A 182 0.36 7.43 -13.76
C GLU A 182 0.60 6.97 -12.31
N ALA A 183 0.69 7.91 -11.37
CA ALA A 183 0.87 7.60 -9.95
C ALA A 183 -0.28 6.73 -9.42
N GLY A 184 -1.53 7.07 -9.76
CA GLY A 184 -2.73 6.32 -9.38
C GLY A 184 -2.71 4.89 -9.91
N ARG A 185 -2.36 4.70 -11.18
CA ARG A 185 -2.24 3.37 -11.80
C ARG A 185 -1.15 2.52 -11.15
N LEU A 186 0.01 3.10 -10.85
CA LEU A 186 1.10 2.40 -10.17
C LEU A 186 0.70 2.00 -8.75
N ILE A 187 0.11 2.93 -7.99
CA ILE A 187 -0.38 2.66 -6.63
C ILE A 187 -1.44 1.56 -6.64
N SER A 188 -2.47 1.69 -7.46
CA SER A 188 -3.59 0.73 -7.52
C SER A 188 -3.11 -0.69 -7.81
N ARG A 189 -2.22 -0.86 -8.81
CA ARG A 189 -1.63 -2.16 -9.15
C ARG A 189 -0.85 -2.78 -7.99
N SER A 190 0.05 -2.01 -7.38
CA SER A 190 0.91 -2.55 -6.32
C SER A 190 0.13 -2.81 -5.03
N ILE A 191 -0.90 -2.01 -4.72
CA ILE A 191 -1.82 -2.27 -3.61
C ILE A 191 -2.61 -3.57 -3.84
N ALA A 192 -3.14 -3.78 -5.05
CA ALA A 192 -3.87 -5.01 -5.36
C ALA A 192 -3.01 -6.27 -5.13
N ARG A 193 -1.74 -6.24 -5.55
CA ARG A 193 -0.80 -7.36 -5.33
C ARG A 193 -0.42 -7.55 -3.87
N LEU A 194 -0.24 -6.45 -3.13
CA LEU A 194 -0.01 -6.50 -1.69
C LEU A 194 -1.19 -7.15 -0.96
N VAL A 195 -2.41 -6.73 -1.29
CA VAL A 195 -3.62 -7.29 -0.67
C VAL A 195 -3.80 -8.75 -1.05
N GLU A 196 -3.61 -9.13 -2.31
CA GLU A 196 -3.64 -10.54 -2.73
C GLU A 196 -2.66 -11.39 -1.90
N ALA A 197 -1.42 -10.92 -1.72
CA ALA A 197 -0.43 -11.61 -0.93
C ALA A 197 -0.84 -11.73 0.54
N ILE A 198 -1.33 -10.65 1.16
CA ILE A 198 -1.84 -10.68 2.54
C ILE A 198 -3.01 -11.66 2.67
N THR A 199 -4.01 -11.58 1.79
CA THR A 199 -5.19 -12.45 1.84
C THR A 199 -4.82 -13.92 1.67
N SER A 200 -3.85 -14.21 0.79
CA SER A 200 -3.42 -15.58 0.54
C SER A 200 -2.75 -16.26 1.74
N VAL A 201 -2.01 -15.49 2.56
CA VAL A 201 -1.37 -16.03 3.78
C VAL A 201 -2.33 -16.10 4.98
N THR A 202 -3.48 -15.42 4.93
CA THR A 202 -4.47 -15.37 6.04
C THR A 202 -5.68 -16.31 5.88
N SER A 203 -5.87 -16.98 4.75
CA SER A 203 -7.20 -17.51 4.40
C SER A 203 -7.46 -18.98 4.73
N SER A 204 -7.49 -19.39 6.01
CA SER A 204 -8.01 -20.74 6.40
C SER A 204 -9.53 -20.83 6.40
N GLY A 205 -10.24 -19.71 6.15
CA GLY A 205 -11.71 -19.66 6.19
C GLY A 205 -12.40 -19.03 4.97
N PHE A 206 -11.68 -18.77 3.88
CA PHE A 206 -12.20 -17.98 2.74
C PHE A 206 -12.29 -18.73 1.40
N ALA A 207 -12.36 -20.07 1.43
CA ALA A 207 -12.51 -20.88 0.22
C ALA A 207 -13.77 -20.55 -0.60
N GLY A 208 -14.81 -19.97 0.02
CA GLY A 208 -16.08 -19.62 -0.66
C GLY A 208 -16.19 -18.18 -1.22
N ARG A 209 -15.18 -17.32 -1.06
CA ARG A 209 -15.26 -15.89 -1.47
C ARG A 209 -14.06 -15.39 -2.31
N ARG A 210 -13.24 -16.31 -2.82
CA ARG A 210 -12.12 -16.00 -3.74
C ARG A 210 -12.61 -15.35 -5.04
N ASP A 211 -13.85 -15.62 -5.43
CA ASP A 211 -14.42 -15.15 -6.69
C ASP A 211 -14.77 -13.65 -6.64
N GLU A 212 -15.30 -13.15 -5.51
CA GLU A 212 -15.72 -11.74 -5.36
C GLU A 212 -14.53 -10.77 -5.28
N ALA A 213 -13.49 -11.08 -4.51
CA ALA A 213 -12.31 -10.22 -4.41
C ALA A 213 -11.50 -10.18 -5.72
N SER A 214 -11.44 -11.31 -6.43
CA SER A 214 -10.84 -11.39 -7.77
C SER A 214 -11.68 -10.64 -8.81
N GLN A 215 -13.00 -10.61 -8.66
CA GLN A 215 -13.92 -9.88 -9.53
C GLN A 215 -13.82 -8.36 -9.29
N ILE A 216 -13.74 -7.89 -8.05
CA ILE A 216 -13.53 -6.47 -7.73
C ILE A 216 -12.17 -5.98 -8.22
N GLY A 217 -11.11 -6.77 -8.04
CA GLY A 217 -9.78 -6.46 -8.58
C GLY A 217 -9.76 -6.36 -10.11
N ARG A 218 -10.49 -7.24 -10.81
CA ARG A 218 -10.67 -7.17 -12.27
C ARG A 218 -11.50 -5.96 -12.69
N ILE A 219 -12.59 -5.65 -12.00
CA ILE A 219 -13.45 -4.48 -12.30
C ILE A 219 -12.67 -3.18 -12.15
N ILE A 220 -11.84 -3.03 -11.10
CA ILE A 220 -11.01 -1.84 -10.89
C ILE A 220 -9.92 -1.72 -11.98
N LEU A 221 -9.31 -2.83 -12.39
CA LEU A 221 -8.33 -2.86 -13.49
C LEU A 221 -8.95 -2.55 -14.86
N ASP A 222 -10.21 -2.94 -15.07
CA ASP A 222 -10.92 -2.78 -16.36
C ASP A 222 -11.57 -1.39 -16.49
N GLN A 223 -12.07 -0.82 -15.40
CA GLN A 223 -12.53 0.58 -15.39
C GLN A 223 -11.38 1.58 -15.63
N GLY A 224 -10.15 1.22 -15.24
CA GLY A 224 -8.95 1.97 -15.62
C GLY A 224 -8.57 1.89 -17.11
N ARG A 225 -9.09 0.90 -17.85
CA ARG A 225 -8.89 0.77 -19.31
C ARG A 225 -9.96 1.51 -20.12
N SER A 226 -11.22 1.53 -19.67
CA SER A 226 -12.31 2.25 -20.40
C SER A 226 -12.19 3.77 -20.35
N ALA A 227 -11.48 4.35 -19.38
CA ALA A 227 -11.25 5.80 -19.31
C ALA A 227 -10.20 6.32 -20.31
N GLN A 228 -9.56 5.45 -21.12
CA GLN A 228 -8.51 5.80 -22.07
C GLN A 228 -9.00 6.16 -23.49
N GLN A 229 -10.31 6.26 -23.74
CA GLN A 229 -10.78 6.79 -25.01
C GLN A 229 -10.75 8.32 -24.99
N PRO A 230 -9.89 8.98 -25.80
CA PRO A 230 -9.95 10.42 -25.93
C PRO A 230 -11.31 10.79 -26.49
N ARG A 231 -12.00 11.73 -25.83
CA ARG A 231 -13.15 12.41 -26.46
C ARG A 231 -12.59 13.09 -27.71
N GLY A 232 -13.02 12.62 -28.88
CA GLY A 232 -12.71 13.27 -30.14
C GLY A 232 -13.11 14.74 -30.05
N ASN A 233 -12.20 15.62 -30.45
CA ASN A 233 -12.56 16.99 -30.78
C ASN A 233 -13.40 16.91 -32.05
N ASP A 234 -14.69 17.23 -31.92
CA ASP A 234 -15.52 17.57 -33.07
C ASP A 234 -15.31 19.08 -33.32
N ASP A 235 -14.61 19.38 -34.41
CA ASP A 235 -14.69 20.65 -35.15
C ASP A 235 -16.00 20.69 -35.97
#